data_AF-A0AAV5TJ71-F1
#
_entry.id   AF-A0AAV5TJ71-F1
#
_cell.length_a   1.000
_cell.length_b   1.000
_cell.length_c   1.000
_cell.angle_alpha   90.00
_cell.angle_beta   90.00
_cell.angle_gamma   90.00
#
_symmetry.space_group_name_H-M   'P 1'
#
loop_
_entity.id
_entity.type
_entity.pdbx_description
1 polymer ?
#
loop_
_entity_poly.entity_id
_entity_poly.type
_entity_poly.pdbx_seq_one_letter_code
_entity_poly.pdbx_strand_id
1 'polypeptide(L)'
;KPTPEMIEKFKAGRATLKANPTILDTSIAKLSAAAQVPAKKFRDLMLSDEEDLGKFHALGAAIKEGLSDDIKKELEAHKKEVAEALGLPPPPSA
;
A
#
# COMPACT_ATOMS: atom_id res chain seq x y z
N LYS A 1 -14.96 9.75 5.49
CA LYS A 1 -15.34 9.06 4.23
C LYS A 1 -14.44 9.57 3.12
N PRO A 2 -13.87 8.70 2.27
CA PRO A 2 -13.06 9.14 1.14
C PRO A 2 -13.89 9.99 0.16
N THR A 3 -13.28 11.01 -0.43
CA THR A 3 -13.92 11.83 -1.47
C THR A 3 -13.94 11.06 -2.81
N PRO A 4 -14.80 11.44 -3.77
CA PRO A 4 -14.79 10.85 -5.12
C PRO A 4 -13.40 10.91 -5.77
N GLU A 5 -12.72 12.04 -5.65
CA GLU A 5 -11.35 12.21 -6.19
C GLU A 5 -10.34 11.24 -5.56
N MET A 6 -10.44 10.96 -4.26
CA MET A 6 -9.57 9.98 -3.60
C MET A 6 -9.85 8.56 -4.12
N ILE A 7 -11.11 8.23 -4.38
CA ILE A 7 -11.52 6.94 -4.92
C ILE A 7 -11.00 6.78 -6.36
N GLU A 8 -11.14 7.81 -7.20
CA GLU A 8 -10.64 7.79 -8.58
C GLU A 8 -9.12 7.65 -8.63
N LYS A 9 -8.37 8.43 -7.83
CA LYS A 9 -6.92 8.30 -7.76
C LYS A 9 -6.49 6.92 -7.25
N PHE A 10 -7.21 6.36 -6.26
CA PHE A 10 -6.95 5.01 -5.78
C PHE A 10 -7.16 3.94 -6.87
N LYS A 11 -8.26 4.02 -7.61
CA LYS A 11 -8.51 3.15 -8.76
C LYS A 11 -7.42 3.30 -9.83
N ALA A 12 -7.01 4.52 -10.13
CA ALA A 12 -5.94 4.81 -11.09
C ALA A 12 -4.60 4.21 -10.63
N GLY A 13 -4.21 4.39 -9.37
CA GLY A 13 -2.98 3.80 -8.83
C GLY A 13 -3.00 2.27 -8.82
N ARG A 14 -4.16 1.64 -8.56
CA ARG A 14 -4.31 0.18 -8.72
C ARG A 14 -4.19 -0.25 -10.18
N ALA A 15 -4.75 0.52 -11.12
CA ALA A 15 -4.61 0.24 -12.55
C ALA A 15 -3.14 0.33 -12.99
N THR A 16 -2.40 1.35 -12.53
CA THR A 16 -0.96 1.48 -12.74
C THR A 16 -0.19 0.27 -12.21
N LEU A 17 -0.49 -0.15 -10.97
CA LEU A 17 0.16 -1.32 -10.38
C LEU A 17 -0.22 -2.62 -11.11
N LYS A 18 -1.47 -2.79 -11.54
CA LYS A 18 -1.90 -3.96 -12.33
C LYS A 18 -1.23 -4.00 -13.71
N ALA A 19 -1.02 -2.84 -14.33
CA ALA A 19 -0.31 -2.73 -15.61
C ALA A 19 1.20 -2.98 -15.49
N ASN A 20 1.80 -2.68 -14.32
CA ASN A 20 3.20 -2.97 -14.02
C ASN A 20 3.36 -3.54 -12.60
N PRO A 21 3.08 -4.84 -12.38
CA PRO A 21 3.08 -5.45 -11.05
C PRO A 21 4.42 -5.39 -10.31
N THR A 22 5.52 -5.26 -11.07
CA THR A 22 6.89 -5.22 -10.54
C THR A 22 7.37 -3.81 -10.20
N ILE A 23 6.55 -2.77 -10.41
CA ILE A 23 6.95 -1.36 -10.18
C ILE A 23 7.42 -1.10 -8.73
N LEU A 24 6.95 -1.90 -7.77
CA LEU A 24 7.31 -1.78 -6.36
C LEU A 24 8.42 -2.74 -5.92
N ASP A 25 8.88 -3.65 -6.77
CA ASP A 25 9.80 -4.72 -6.33
C ASP A 25 11.14 -4.15 -5.85
N THR A 26 11.66 -3.15 -6.56
CA THR A 26 12.90 -2.46 -6.17
C THR A 26 12.75 -1.69 -4.85
N SER A 27 11.63 -1.01 -4.63
CA SER A 27 11.42 -0.26 -3.38
C SER A 27 11.16 -1.19 -2.20
N ILE A 28 10.43 -2.30 -2.42
CA ILE A 28 10.24 -3.35 -1.42
C ILE A 28 11.58 -3.99 -1.05
N ALA A 29 12.46 -4.27 -2.02
CA ALA A 29 13.76 -4.89 -1.76
C ALA A 29 14.70 -4.04 -0.88
N LYS A 30 14.48 -2.72 -0.79
CA LYS A 30 15.24 -1.82 0.10
C LYS A 30 14.84 -1.91 1.56
N LEU A 31 13.68 -2.50 1.86
CA LEU A 31 13.18 -2.65 3.22
C LEU A 31 13.96 -3.73 3.97
N SER A 32 13.93 -3.65 5.30
CA SER A 32 14.38 -4.70 6.18
C SER A 32 13.67 -6.02 5.85
N ALA A 33 14.35 -7.15 6.06
CA ALA A 33 13.79 -8.47 5.76
C ALA A 33 12.43 -8.71 6.45
N ALA A 34 12.26 -8.17 7.66
CA ALA A 34 11.01 -8.24 8.41
C ALA A 34 9.89 -7.36 7.81
N ALA A 35 10.22 -6.22 7.20
CA ALA A 35 9.25 -5.34 6.54
C ALA A 35 8.91 -5.76 5.10
N GLN A 36 9.79 -6.51 4.42
CA GLN A 36 9.52 -6.98 3.05
C GLN A 36 8.27 -7.85 2.95
N VAL A 37 8.03 -8.73 3.93
CA VAL A 37 6.87 -9.62 3.95
C VAL A 37 5.55 -8.84 4.01
N PRO A 38 5.32 -7.95 4.98
CA PRO A 38 4.10 -7.14 5.01
C PRO A 38 4.00 -6.17 3.81
N ALA A 39 5.11 -5.63 3.31
CA ALA A 39 5.07 -4.77 2.11
C ALA A 39 4.58 -5.52 0.85
N LYS A 40 5.03 -6.77 0.65
CA LYS A 40 4.53 -7.65 -0.43
C LYS A 40 3.04 -7.93 -0.25
N LYS A 41 2.58 -8.22 0.98
CA LYS A 41 1.14 -8.41 1.26
C LYS A 41 0.31 -7.16 0.91
N PHE A 42 0.83 -5.96 1.16
CA PHE A 42 0.16 -4.72 0.74
C PHE A 42 0.10 -4.57 -0.77
N ARG A 43 1.20 -4.85 -1.49
CA ARG A 43 1.21 -4.88 -2.95
C ARG A 43 0.19 -5.88 -3.50
N ASP A 44 0.15 -7.08 -2.94
CA ASP A 44 -0.77 -8.14 -3.39
C ASP A 44 -2.24 -7.75 -3.09
N LEU A 45 -2.51 -7.09 -1.95
CA LEU A 45 -3.82 -6.51 -1.65
C LEU A 45 -4.22 -5.42 -2.66
N MET A 46 -3.28 -4.56 -3.08
CA MET A 46 -3.52 -3.55 -4.12
C MET A 46 -3.78 -4.18 -5.50
N LEU A 47 -3.12 -5.31 -5.80
CA LEU A 47 -3.31 -6.10 -7.02
C LEU A 47 -4.58 -6.94 -7.03
N SER A 48 -5.19 -7.19 -5.87
CA SER A 48 -6.42 -7.97 -5.76
C SER A 48 -7.59 -7.32 -6.53
N ASP A 49 -8.73 -8.01 -6.57
CA ASP A 49 -10.00 -7.48 -7.08
C ASP A 49 -10.95 -7.05 -5.95
N GLU A 50 -10.44 -6.89 -4.72
CA GLU A 50 -11.26 -6.41 -3.60
C GLU A 50 -11.69 -4.95 -3.84
N GLU A 51 -12.99 -4.71 -3.92
CA GLU A 51 -13.61 -3.39 -4.12
C GLU A 51 -14.33 -2.89 -2.87
N ASP A 52 -14.62 -3.77 -1.91
CA ASP A 52 -15.20 -3.39 -0.63
C ASP A 52 -14.16 -2.66 0.21
N LEU A 53 -14.33 -1.34 0.33
CA LEU A 53 -13.42 -0.49 1.08
C LEU A 53 -13.31 -0.88 2.56
N GLY A 54 -14.37 -1.41 3.16
CA GLY A 54 -14.37 -1.89 4.54
C GLY A 54 -13.50 -3.13 4.68
N LYS A 55 -13.66 -4.12 3.79
CA LYS A 55 -12.79 -5.31 3.76
C LYS A 55 -11.36 -4.95 3.40
N PHE A 56 -11.13 -4.07 2.45
CA PHE A 56 -9.81 -3.60 2.06
C PHE A 56 -9.07 -2.99 3.26
N HIS A 57 -9.74 -2.12 4.02
CA HIS A 57 -9.18 -1.55 5.24
C HIS A 57 -8.91 -2.61 6.32
N ALA A 58 -9.83 -3.57 6.51
CA ALA A 58 -9.65 -4.65 7.48
C ALA A 58 -8.46 -5.55 7.14
N LEU A 59 -8.30 -5.93 5.86
CA LEU A 59 -7.15 -6.69 5.37
C LEU A 59 -5.84 -5.90 5.55
N GLY A 60 -5.86 -4.61 5.25
CA GLY A 60 -4.72 -3.72 5.50
C GLY A 60 -4.34 -3.63 6.98
N ALA A 61 -5.32 -3.59 7.88
CA ALA A 61 -5.10 -3.59 9.33
C ALA A 61 -4.52 -4.93 9.80
N ALA A 62 -5.05 -6.05 9.32
CA ALA A 62 -4.54 -7.39 9.61
C ALA A 62 -3.09 -7.59 9.17
N ILE A 63 -2.65 -6.98 8.06
CA ILE A 63 -1.23 -7.02 7.65
C ILE A 63 -0.32 -6.34 8.69
N LYS A 64 -0.81 -5.32 9.40
CA LYS A 64 -0.06 -4.57 10.41
C LYS A 64 -0.17 -5.16 11.82
N GLU A 65 -1.08 -6.11 12.03
CA GLU A 65 -1.30 -6.73 13.32
C GLU A 65 -0.04 -7.50 13.76
N GLY A 66 0.36 -7.33 15.02
CA GLY A 66 1.54 -8.00 15.58
C GLY A 66 2.90 -7.49 15.07
N LEU A 67 2.95 -6.52 14.16
CA LEU A 67 4.21 -5.89 13.76
C LEU A 67 4.72 -4.96 14.87
N SER A 68 6.04 -4.95 15.09
CA SER A 68 6.68 -3.99 15.98
C SER A 68 6.57 -2.56 15.43
N ASP A 69 6.71 -1.57 16.31
CA ASP A 69 6.57 -0.17 15.95
C ASP A 69 7.64 0.29 14.94
N ASP A 70 8.87 -0.25 15.03
CA ASP A 70 9.93 0.00 14.05
C ASP A 70 9.52 -0.44 12.63
N ILE A 71 8.94 -1.63 12.50
CA ILE A 71 8.47 -2.15 11.21
C ILE A 71 7.28 -1.35 10.70
N LYS A 72 6.35 -0.96 11.57
CA LYS A 72 5.23 -0.09 11.18
C LYS A 72 5.72 1.26 10.66
N LYS A 73 6.71 1.86 11.32
CA LYS A 73 7.32 3.14 10.91
C LYS A 73 8.01 3.02 9.56
N GLU A 74 8.76 1.94 9.35
CA GLU A 74 9.40 1.63 8.07
C GLU A 74 8.36 1.49 6.93
N LEU A 75 7.27 0.75 7.18
CA LEU A 75 6.18 0.59 6.21
C LEU A 75 5.43 1.90 5.91
N GLU A 76 5.24 2.77 6.89
CA GLU A 76 4.65 4.09 6.66
C GLU A 76 5.56 5.01 5.84
N ALA A 77 6.89 4.92 6.00
CA ALA A 77 7.83 5.60 5.12
C ALA A 77 7.75 5.05 3.69
N HIS A 78 7.77 3.73 3.54
CA HIS A 78 7.63 3.06 2.24
C HIS A 78 6.31 3.42 1.53
N LYS A 79 5.21 3.57 2.28
CA LYS A 79 3.90 3.96 1.74
C LYS A 79 3.94 5.30 0.99
N LYS A 80 4.81 6.23 1.38
CA LYS A 80 5.00 7.49 0.65
C LYS A 80 5.66 7.25 -0.71
N GLU A 81 6.73 6.45 -0.75
CA GLU A 81 7.39 6.06 -2.00
C GLU A 81 6.43 5.32 -2.94
N VAL A 82 5.60 4.42 -2.41
CA VAL A 82 4.57 3.72 -3.17
C VAL A 82 3.53 4.71 -3.70
N ALA A 83 3.09 5.68 -2.90
CA ALA A 83 2.12 6.67 -3.34
C ALA A 83 2.65 7.51 -4.50
N GLU A 84 3.91 7.94 -4.43
CA GLU A 84 4.57 8.67 -5.52
C GLU A 84 4.72 7.79 -6.77
N ALA A 85 5.18 6.54 -6.62
CA ALA A 85 5.34 5.60 -7.74
C ALA A 85 4.02 5.28 -8.46
N LEU A 86 2.89 5.30 -7.74
CA LEU A 86 1.57 4.96 -8.28
C LEU A 86 0.70 6.19 -8.58
N GLY A 87 1.18 7.41 -8.34
CA GLY A 87 0.39 8.64 -8.49
C GLY A 87 -0.80 8.73 -7.52
N LEU A 88 -0.72 8.06 -6.38
CA LEU A 88 -1.74 8.10 -5.33
C LEU A 88 -1.63 9.42 -4.53
N PRO A 89 -2.73 9.91 -3.95
CA PRO A 89 -2.66 11.02 -3.01
C PRO A 89 -1.73 10.64 -1.85
N PRO A 90 -0.91 11.59 -1.35
CA PRO A 90 -0.09 11.33 -0.18
C PRO A 90 -0.99 10.91 0.98
N PRO A 91 -0.54 9.97 1.84
CA PRO A 91 -1.32 9.61 3.01
C PRO A 91 -1.64 10.86 3.83
N PRO A 92 -2.85 10.96 4.42
CA PRO A 92 -3.14 12.07 5.32
C PRO A 92 -2.06 12.12 6.40
N SER A 93 -1.46 13.30 6.58
CA SER A 93 -0.56 13.55 7.69
C SER A 93 -1.33 13.24 8.98
N ALA A 94 -0.89 12.22 9.71
CA ALA A 94 -1.36 11.93 11.06
C ALA A 94 -0.95 13.06 12.01
#